data_AF-A0A4Q2X355-F1
#
_entry.id   AF-A0A4Q2X355-F1
#
_cell.length_a   1.000
_cell.length_b   1.000
_cell.length_c   1.000
_cell.angle_alpha   90.00
_cell.angle_beta   90.00
_cell.angle_gamma   90.00
#
_symmetry.space_group_name_H-M   'P 1'
#
loop_
_entity.id
_entity.type
_entity.pdbx_description
1 polymer ?
#
loop_
_entity_poly.entity_id
_entity_poly.type
_entity_poly.pdbx_seq_one_letter_code
_entity_poly.pdbx_strand_id
1 'polypeptide(L)'
;MLSFVRLLLTSLFLLTLPAQAAWPFQRQADFSRQDVPLYQQVTDRIKVKILARLGEGKNTRDRFFIIPFAYENRGNDPGYSHSFMTVIRVLADNKQTRLTRGITTRTFKDREFQAFTISWLPHDFTADPDLCVFKGFGARLFPTWNQCPPVPGKSFKLDETLQLGVNVKNAICMWGPYEITKEGFDLGVRRLRLLESGKIKYRADDRLTRKDQTAINCFHAMAGLTDFYPNGGLFGTGFKMWGVNGTSRVLMEYRDTARLRKILLEPVDEKNDRYGFVYSEGPDTRYYNLFKHASVYRR
;
A
#
# COMPACT_ATOMS: atom_id res chain seq x y z
N MET A 1 -18.25 -2.57 73.42
CA MET A 1 -18.52 -3.41 72.23
C MET A 1 -19.14 -2.47 71.19
N LEU A 2 -18.34 -1.83 70.31
CA LEU A 2 -18.05 -2.27 68.92
C LEU A 2 -19.28 -2.91 68.25
N SER A 3 -19.73 -2.60 67.04
CA SER A 3 -19.46 -1.62 65.99
C SER A 3 -20.47 -2.01 64.89
N PHE A 4 -21.02 -1.10 64.09
CA PHE A 4 -21.05 -1.22 62.62
C PHE A 4 -21.95 -0.18 61.96
N VAL A 5 -21.27 0.62 61.15
CA VAL A 5 -21.72 1.61 60.18
C VAL A 5 -22.53 0.94 59.06
N ARG A 6 -23.65 1.56 58.64
CA ARG A 6 -24.06 1.54 57.23
C ARG A 6 -24.55 2.92 56.79
N LEU A 7 -23.82 3.41 55.80
CA LEU A 7 -23.90 4.69 55.12
C LEU A 7 -24.68 4.48 53.80
N LEU A 8 -25.41 5.52 53.39
CA LEU A 8 -25.70 5.91 51.99
C LEU A 8 -26.54 4.99 51.08
N LEU A 9 -27.60 5.54 50.48
CA LEU A 9 -27.83 5.58 49.01
C LEU A 9 -29.26 6.07 48.65
N THR A 10 -29.39 7.33 48.25
CA THR A 10 -30.43 7.78 47.30
C THR A 10 -29.92 9.01 46.55
N SER A 11 -29.01 8.77 45.60
CA SER A 11 -28.57 9.79 44.63
C SER A 11 -29.39 9.70 43.34
N LEU A 12 -30.00 10.84 43.02
CA LEU A 12 -30.26 11.43 41.71
C LEU A 12 -30.52 10.49 40.51
N PHE A 13 -31.77 10.54 40.04
CA PHE A 13 -32.12 10.34 38.63
C PHE A 13 -31.39 11.38 37.76
N LEU A 14 -30.33 10.96 37.09
CA LEU A 14 -29.72 11.71 35.99
C LEU A 14 -30.35 11.25 34.67
N LEU A 15 -30.98 12.22 34.01
CA LEU A 15 -31.50 12.20 32.65
C LEU A 15 -30.50 11.56 31.67
N THR A 16 -30.84 10.40 31.11
CA THR A 16 -30.16 9.85 29.93
C THR A 16 -30.73 10.53 28.69
N LEU A 17 -30.14 11.66 28.28
CA LEU A 17 -30.22 12.08 26.88
C LEU A 17 -29.33 11.12 26.07
N PRO A 18 -29.82 10.50 24.99
CA PRO A 18 -28.92 9.77 24.09
C PRO A 18 -28.02 10.83 23.45
N ALA A 19 -26.76 10.86 23.88
CA ALA A 19 -25.71 11.51 23.12
C ALA A 19 -25.69 10.83 21.74
N GLN A 20 -26.32 11.47 20.75
CA GLN A 20 -25.96 11.27 19.36
C GLN A 20 -24.48 11.67 19.29
N ALA A 21 -23.61 10.68 19.45
CA ALA A 21 -22.19 10.84 19.20
C ALA A 21 -22.09 11.34 17.76
N ALA A 22 -21.89 12.65 17.61
CA ALA A 22 -21.51 13.26 16.36
C ALA A 22 -20.22 12.58 15.93
N TRP A 23 -20.35 11.64 14.98
CA TRP A 23 -19.21 10.93 14.43
C TRP A 23 -18.26 11.99 13.85
N PRO A 24 -16.97 11.97 14.21
CA PRO A 24 -16.06 13.01 13.77
C PRO A 24 -15.96 12.96 12.25
N PHE A 25 -16.50 13.99 11.60
CA PHE A 25 -16.31 14.38 10.20
C PHE A 25 -15.98 13.22 9.25
N GLN A 26 -17.00 12.54 8.70
CA GLN A 26 -16.79 11.74 7.49
C GLN A 26 -16.23 12.68 6.42
N ARG A 27 -14.96 12.49 6.06
CA ARG A 27 -14.34 13.22 4.95
C ARG A 27 -15.11 12.85 3.69
N GLN A 28 -15.70 13.85 3.03
CA GLN A 28 -16.54 13.62 1.86
C GLN A 28 -15.69 13.10 0.70
N ALA A 29 -16.06 11.96 0.14
CA ALA A 29 -15.47 11.44 -1.09
C ALA A 29 -16.20 12.01 -2.32
N ASP A 30 -15.48 12.11 -3.43
CA ASP A 30 -16.01 12.56 -4.71
C ASP A 30 -16.75 11.41 -5.42
N PHE A 31 -18.07 11.57 -5.57
CA PHE A 31 -18.94 10.61 -6.25
C PHE A 31 -19.02 10.81 -7.77
N SER A 32 -18.44 11.89 -8.34
CA SER A 32 -18.53 12.20 -9.77
C SER A 32 -17.92 11.12 -10.68
N ARG A 33 -17.11 10.23 -10.11
CA ARG A 33 -16.44 9.13 -10.83
C ARG A 33 -16.89 7.75 -10.38
N GLN A 34 -18.01 7.64 -9.65
CA GLN A 34 -18.45 6.38 -9.05
C GLN A 34 -18.60 5.23 -10.07
N ASP A 35 -19.08 5.53 -11.27
CA ASP A 35 -19.30 4.56 -12.34
C ASP A 35 -18.06 4.29 -13.22
N VAL A 36 -16.93 4.95 -12.92
CA VAL A 36 -15.65 4.69 -13.60
C VAL A 36 -14.96 3.52 -12.89
N PRO A 37 -14.57 2.44 -13.59
CA PRO A 37 -13.84 1.32 -12.98
C PRO A 37 -12.59 1.78 -12.23
N LEU A 38 -12.33 1.20 -11.06
CA LEU A 38 -11.22 1.63 -10.19
C LEU A 38 -9.87 1.66 -10.92
N TYR A 39 -9.56 0.61 -11.70
CA TYR A 39 -8.32 0.54 -12.47
C TYR A 39 -8.17 1.73 -13.43
N GLN A 40 -9.28 2.17 -14.06
CA GLN A 40 -9.29 3.35 -14.91
C GLN A 40 -9.09 4.63 -14.10
N GLN A 41 -9.77 4.80 -12.96
CA GLN A 41 -9.56 5.97 -12.08
C GLN A 41 -8.09 6.11 -11.66
N VAL A 42 -7.47 5.00 -11.22
CA VAL A 42 -6.07 4.94 -10.81
C VAL A 42 -5.14 5.27 -11.98
N THR A 43 -5.30 4.59 -13.11
CA THR A 43 -4.38 4.77 -14.25
C THR A 43 -4.52 6.14 -14.91
N ASP A 44 -5.72 6.72 -14.97
CA ASP A 44 -5.94 8.09 -15.45
C ASP A 44 -5.22 9.10 -14.57
N ARG A 45 -5.29 8.94 -13.25
CA ARG A 45 -4.57 9.81 -12.32
C ARG A 45 -3.06 9.72 -12.48
N ILE A 46 -2.52 8.50 -12.66
CA ILE A 46 -1.10 8.29 -12.94
C ILE A 46 -0.70 8.97 -14.25
N LYS A 47 -1.45 8.72 -15.33
CA LYS A 47 -1.20 9.30 -16.65
C LYS A 47 -1.18 10.82 -16.61
N VAL A 48 -2.20 11.44 -16.02
CA VAL A 48 -2.30 12.90 -15.90
C VAL A 48 -1.10 13.48 -15.13
N LYS A 49 -0.76 12.88 -13.97
CA LYS A 49 0.36 13.37 -13.15
C LYS A 49 1.73 13.16 -13.78
N ILE A 50 1.94 12.08 -14.54
CA ILE A 50 3.19 11.85 -15.26
C ILE A 50 3.29 12.80 -16.45
N LEU A 51 2.23 12.91 -17.27
CA LEU A 51 2.22 13.84 -18.41
C LEU A 51 2.53 15.28 -17.99
N ALA A 52 1.94 15.74 -16.89
CA ALA A 52 2.24 17.07 -16.34
C ALA A 52 3.74 17.26 -16.01
N ARG A 53 4.45 16.21 -15.57
CA ARG A 53 5.90 16.25 -15.29
C ARG A 53 6.79 16.09 -16.52
N LEU A 54 6.27 15.49 -17.58
CA LEU A 54 6.95 15.43 -18.86
C LEU A 54 6.90 16.80 -19.57
N GLY A 55 5.88 17.60 -19.29
CA GLY A 55 5.67 18.90 -19.88
C GLY A 55 5.21 18.81 -21.33
N GLU A 56 5.08 19.98 -21.96
CA GLU A 56 4.82 20.09 -23.40
C GLU A 56 6.14 19.94 -24.16
N GLY A 57 6.16 19.10 -25.21
CA GLY A 57 7.32 18.91 -26.07
C GLY A 57 7.99 17.53 -25.99
N LYS A 58 9.19 17.43 -26.57
CA LYS A 58 9.93 16.17 -26.70
C LYS A 58 10.60 15.78 -25.39
N ASN A 59 10.38 14.54 -24.94
CA ASN A 59 11.08 13.94 -23.82
C ASN A 59 12.46 13.45 -24.27
N THR A 60 13.52 14.21 -24.00
CA THR A 60 14.86 13.94 -24.53
C THR A 60 15.65 12.84 -23.79
N ARG A 61 15.12 12.37 -22.66
CA ARG A 61 15.73 11.35 -21.79
C ARG A 61 14.65 10.48 -21.16
N ASP A 62 15.02 9.27 -20.75
CA ASP A 62 14.11 8.43 -19.98
C ASP A 62 13.74 9.10 -18.66
N ARG A 63 12.49 8.88 -18.23
CA ARG A 63 11.96 9.38 -16.96
C ARG A 63 11.42 8.20 -16.16
N PHE A 64 11.78 8.13 -14.89
CA PHE A 64 11.49 6.97 -14.06
C PHE A 64 10.60 7.39 -12.89
N PHE A 65 9.61 6.57 -12.56
CA PHE A 65 8.64 6.88 -11.52
C PHE A 65 8.36 5.69 -10.63
N ILE A 66 8.07 5.96 -9.36
CA ILE A 66 7.47 5.00 -8.44
C ILE A 66 6.13 5.51 -7.94
N ILE A 67 5.20 4.58 -7.74
CA ILE A 67 3.87 4.83 -7.22
C ILE A 67 3.61 3.80 -6.12
N PRO A 68 3.78 4.15 -4.85
CA PRO A 68 3.35 3.33 -3.73
C PRO A 68 1.82 3.27 -3.65
N PHE A 69 1.31 2.12 -3.23
CA PHE A 69 -0.09 1.86 -3.00
C PHE A 69 -0.32 1.08 -1.72
N ALA A 70 -1.51 1.25 -1.18
CA ALA A 70 -2.01 0.44 -0.09
C ALA A 70 -3.49 0.15 -0.29
N TYR A 71 -3.95 -0.96 0.27
CA TYR A 71 -5.36 -1.12 0.61
C TYR A 71 -5.50 -1.65 2.02
N GLU A 72 -6.62 -1.32 2.67
CA GLU A 72 -7.00 -1.84 3.98
C GLU A 72 -8.51 -1.81 4.18
N ASN A 73 -9.00 -2.70 5.04
CA ASN A 73 -10.38 -2.66 5.53
C ASN A 73 -10.51 -1.71 6.73
N ARG A 74 -11.74 -1.49 7.19
CA ARG A 74 -12.02 -0.58 8.33
C ARG A 74 -11.32 -0.97 9.63
N GLY A 75 -11.11 -2.27 9.86
CA GLY A 75 -10.43 -2.80 11.05
C GLY A 75 -8.91 -2.70 10.98
N ASN A 76 -8.37 -2.40 9.78
CA ASN A 76 -6.97 -2.61 9.45
C ASN A 76 -6.53 -4.03 9.85
N ASP A 77 -7.28 -5.02 9.40
CA ASP A 77 -6.97 -6.43 9.62
C ASP A 77 -5.84 -6.86 8.66
N PRO A 78 -4.76 -7.50 9.16
CA PRO A 78 -3.59 -7.79 8.34
C PRO A 78 -3.88 -8.73 7.17
N GLY A 79 -4.88 -9.60 7.27
CA GLY A 79 -5.32 -10.47 6.16
C GLY A 79 -6.02 -9.71 5.02
N TYR A 80 -6.53 -8.51 5.30
CA TYR A 80 -7.24 -7.67 4.35
C TYR A 80 -6.49 -6.37 4.04
N SER A 81 -5.18 -6.33 4.35
CA SER A 81 -4.35 -5.16 4.14
C SER A 81 -3.13 -5.52 3.31
N HIS A 82 -2.78 -4.67 2.36
CA HIS A 82 -1.66 -4.93 1.45
C HIS A 82 -0.92 -3.65 1.10
N SER A 83 0.39 -3.78 0.92
CA SER A 83 1.31 -2.73 0.49
C SER A 83 1.96 -3.19 -0.81
N PHE A 84 1.93 -2.36 -1.83
CA PHE A 84 2.52 -2.67 -3.13
C PHE A 84 3.01 -1.41 -3.83
N MET A 85 3.82 -1.55 -4.88
CA MET A 85 4.22 -0.41 -5.69
C MET A 85 4.20 -0.72 -7.18
N THR A 86 3.99 0.31 -7.98
CA THR A 86 4.25 0.26 -9.44
C THR A 86 5.46 1.11 -9.76
N VAL A 87 6.32 0.59 -10.64
CA VAL A 87 7.51 1.27 -11.15
C VAL A 87 7.34 1.47 -12.65
N ILE A 88 7.59 2.68 -13.13
CA ILE A 88 7.37 3.09 -14.52
C ILE A 88 8.64 3.72 -15.08
N ARG A 89 9.01 3.38 -16.31
CA ARG A 89 10.01 4.05 -17.13
C ARG A 89 9.32 4.57 -18.38
N VAL A 90 9.21 5.88 -18.52
CA VAL A 90 8.81 6.52 -19.78
C VAL A 90 10.06 6.68 -20.65
N LEU A 91 10.00 6.19 -21.88
CA LEU A 91 11.15 6.22 -22.80
C LEU A 91 11.35 7.62 -23.39
N ALA A 92 12.61 7.96 -23.69
CA ALA A 92 12.94 9.15 -24.47
C ALA A 92 12.35 9.08 -25.88
N ASP A 93 11.83 10.21 -26.37
CA ASP A 93 11.34 10.34 -27.74
C ASP A 93 12.51 10.28 -28.73
N ASN A 94 12.37 9.51 -29.81
CA ASN A 94 13.33 9.42 -30.93
C ASN A 94 14.75 8.91 -30.55
N LYS A 95 14.88 8.12 -29.48
CA LYS A 95 16.13 7.40 -29.17
C LYS A 95 15.89 5.90 -29.20
N GLN A 96 16.81 5.14 -29.80
CA GLN A 96 16.86 3.69 -29.63
C GLN A 96 17.32 3.37 -28.22
N THR A 97 16.35 3.28 -27.31
CA THR A 97 16.63 2.97 -25.93
C THR A 97 16.61 1.45 -25.73
N ARG A 98 17.68 0.89 -25.14
CA ARG A 98 17.68 -0.55 -24.81
C ARG A 98 16.56 -0.85 -23.81
N LEU A 99 15.62 -1.68 -24.24
CA LEU A 99 14.50 -2.13 -23.41
C LEU A 99 14.99 -3.04 -22.29
N THR A 100 14.34 -2.94 -21.13
CA THR A 100 14.59 -3.84 -20.01
C THR A 100 13.94 -5.19 -20.31
N ARG A 101 14.75 -6.24 -20.46
CA ARG A 101 14.26 -7.61 -20.71
C ARG A 101 13.29 -8.05 -19.61
N GLY A 102 12.15 -8.59 -20.04
CA GLY A 102 11.11 -9.14 -19.17
C GLY A 102 10.11 -8.10 -18.63
N ILE A 103 10.28 -6.81 -18.97
CA ILE A 103 9.32 -5.78 -18.59
C ILE A 103 8.50 -5.39 -19.82
N THR A 104 7.17 -5.48 -19.70
CA THR A 104 6.24 -5.17 -20.79
C THR A 104 6.34 -3.70 -21.20
N THR A 105 6.50 -3.47 -22.50
CA THR A 105 6.39 -2.14 -23.12
C THR A 105 4.94 -1.87 -23.51
N ARG A 106 4.48 -0.63 -23.30
CA ARG A 106 3.13 -0.15 -23.62
C ARG A 106 3.23 1.26 -24.19
N THR A 107 2.16 1.73 -24.83
CA THR A 107 2.10 3.06 -25.45
C THR A 107 0.90 3.85 -24.92
N PHE A 108 1.08 5.14 -24.68
CA PHE A 108 0.01 6.08 -24.33
C PHE A 108 0.31 7.47 -24.89
N LYS A 109 -0.62 8.03 -25.68
CA LYS A 109 -0.43 9.32 -26.40
C LYS A 109 0.94 9.41 -27.10
N ASP A 110 1.23 8.41 -27.92
CA ASP A 110 2.48 8.30 -28.70
C ASP A 110 3.77 8.20 -27.89
N ARG A 111 3.66 8.00 -26.57
CA ARG A 111 4.81 7.76 -25.69
C ARG A 111 4.87 6.31 -25.28
N GLU A 112 6.02 5.69 -25.50
CA GLU A 112 6.31 4.34 -25.03
C GLU A 112 6.78 4.36 -23.57
N PHE A 113 6.37 3.35 -22.82
CA PHE A 113 6.80 3.15 -21.44
C PHE A 113 6.90 1.68 -21.07
N GLN A 114 7.78 1.37 -20.13
CA GLN A 114 7.86 0.09 -19.46
C GLN A 114 7.29 0.22 -18.04
N ALA A 115 6.50 -0.74 -17.59
CA ALA A 115 5.95 -0.74 -16.24
C ALA A 115 5.87 -2.14 -15.65
N PHE A 116 6.06 -2.23 -14.33
CA PHE A 116 5.84 -3.45 -13.55
C PHE A 116 5.35 -3.10 -12.15
N THR A 117 4.74 -4.07 -11.49
CA THR A 117 4.20 -3.94 -10.14
C THR A 117 4.89 -4.94 -9.23
N ILE A 118 5.37 -4.47 -8.08
CA ILE A 118 5.82 -5.31 -6.97
C ILE A 118 4.64 -5.40 -6.01
N SER A 119 3.87 -6.48 -6.14
CA SER A 119 2.70 -6.80 -5.31
C SER A 119 2.84 -8.21 -4.79
N TRP A 120 3.64 -8.37 -3.74
CA TRP A 120 4.09 -9.66 -3.26
C TRP A 120 3.09 -10.30 -2.29
N LEU A 121 2.44 -11.37 -2.73
CA LEU A 121 1.44 -12.15 -2.00
C LEU A 121 1.63 -13.65 -2.24
N PRO A 122 0.95 -14.54 -1.50
CA PRO A 122 0.91 -15.97 -1.84
C PRO A 122 0.56 -16.18 -3.32
N HIS A 123 1.19 -17.15 -3.96
CA HIS A 123 1.01 -17.39 -5.40
C HIS A 123 -0.45 -17.69 -5.76
N ASP A 124 -1.16 -18.37 -4.87
CA ASP A 124 -2.55 -18.83 -4.96
C ASP A 124 -3.57 -17.84 -4.38
N PHE A 125 -3.16 -16.63 -4.00
CA PHE A 125 -4.02 -15.68 -3.26
C PHE A 125 -5.34 -15.30 -3.97
N THR A 126 -5.39 -15.42 -5.30
CA THR A 126 -6.64 -15.22 -6.07
C THR A 126 -7.65 -16.35 -5.91
N ALA A 127 -7.18 -17.57 -5.63
CA ALA A 127 -8.00 -18.75 -5.39
C ALA A 127 -8.25 -18.98 -3.89
N ASP A 128 -7.26 -18.67 -3.04
CA ASP A 128 -7.32 -18.77 -1.59
C ASP A 128 -6.88 -17.44 -0.94
N PRO A 129 -7.81 -16.51 -0.66
CA PRO A 129 -7.49 -15.22 -0.08
C PRO A 129 -7.26 -15.28 1.45
N ASP A 130 -7.35 -16.45 2.08
CA ASP A 130 -7.21 -16.59 3.54
C ASP A 130 -5.74 -16.58 3.96
N LEU A 131 -5.23 -15.37 4.20
CA LEU A 131 -3.84 -15.17 4.59
C LEU A 131 -3.56 -15.67 6.02
N CYS A 132 -2.65 -16.63 6.17
CA CYS A 132 -2.09 -16.97 7.48
C CYS A 132 -1.16 -15.86 7.97
N VAL A 133 -1.67 -14.98 8.83
CA VAL A 133 -0.87 -13.90 9.44
C VAL A 133 -0.28 -14.34 10.78
N PHE A 134 -1.13 -14.78 11.70
CA PHE A 134 -0.75 -15.23 13.04
C PHE A 134 -1.50 -16.52 13.39
N LYS A 135 -0.77 -17.62 13.61
CA LYS A 135 -1.34 -18.91 14.00
C LYS A 135 -0.69 -19.40 15.29
N GLY A 136 -1.52 -19.71 16.29
CA GLY A 136 -1.10 -20.16 17.63
C GLY A 136 -1.34 -19.11 18.72
N PHE A 137 -1.50 -19.57 19.98
CA PHE A 137 -1.67 -18.70 21.14
C PHE A 137 -0.43 -17.82 21.33
N GLY A 138 -0.60 -16.50 21.43
CA GLY A 138 0.49 -15.54 21.60
C GLY A 138 1.34 -15.23 20.37
N ALA A 139 1.08 -15.84 19.20
CA ALA A 139 1.85 -15.65 17.94
C ALA A 139 1.99 -14.18 17.50
N ARG A 140 1.00 -13.35 17.84
CA ARG A 140 1.02 -11.90 17.56
C ARG A 140 2.12 -11.18 18.36
N LEU A 141 2.34 -11.60 19.61
CA LEU A 141 3.30 -11.00 20.54
C LEU A 141 4.69 -11.62 20.40
N PHE A 142 4.75 -12.95 20.23
CA PHE A 142 6.00 -13.72 20.17
C PHE A 142 6.16 -14.35 18.78
N PRO A 143 7.00 -13.78 17.89
CA PRO A 143 7.15 -14.28 16.52
C PRO A 143 7.58 -15.75 16.43
N THR A 144 8.34 -16.25 17.42
CA THR A 144 8.77 -17.64 17.51
C THR A 144 7.63 -18.62 17.74
N TRP A 145 6.47 -18.14 18.22
CA TRP A 145 5.26 -18.95 18.43
C TRP A 145 4.34 -18.94 17.21
N ASN A 146 4.66 -18.18 16.16
CA ASN A 146 3.83 -18.07 14.98
C ASN A 146 4.04 -19.27 14.04
N GLN A 147 3.00 -20.10 13.93
CA GLN A 147 2.99 -21.35 13.17
C GLN A 147 2.65 -21.18 11.68
N CYS A 148 2.46 -19.95 11.20
CA CYS A 148 2.25 -19.72 9.77
C CYS A 148 3.53 -20.07 8.97
N PRO A 149 3.46 -20.99 8.00
CA PRO A 149 4.62 -21.37 7.21
C PRO A 149 4.92 -20.31 6.13
N PRO A 150 6.18 -20.20 5.66
CA PRO A 150 6.48 -19.56 4.38
C PRO A 150 5.84 -20.31 3.22
N VAL A 151 5.22 -19.59 2.29
CA VAL A 151 4.55 -20.15 1.10
C VAL A 151 5.14 -19.58 -0.18
N PRO A 152 5.03 -20.25 -1.34
CA PRO A 152 5.41 -19.65 -2.62
C PRO A 152 4.72 -18.29 -2.81
N GLY A 153 5.50 -17.28 -3.19
CA GLY A 153 4.96 -15.95 -3.47
C GLY A 153 4.96 -15.62 -4.97
N LYS A 154 4.23 -14.57 -5.33
CA LYS A 154 4.21 -13.99 -6.68
C LYS A 154 3.94 -12.49 -6.61
N SER A 155 4.50 -11.74 -7.55
CA SER A 155 4.12 -10.34 -7.80
C SER A 155 2.93 -10.26 -8.75
N PHE A 156 1.81 -9.77 -8.26
CA PHE A 156 0.60 -9.54 -9.08
C PHE A 156 0.72 -8.25 -9.89
N LYS A 157 0.06 -8.20 -11.06
CA LYS A 157 -0.07 -6.97 -11.85
C LYS A 157 -0.93 -5.94 -11.11
N LEU A 158 -0.88 -4.69 -11.56
CA LEU A 158 -1.63 -3.60 -10.93
C LEU A 158 -3.16 -3.82 -10.96
N ASP A 159 -3.70 -4.22 -12.11
CA ASP A 159 -5.12 -4.56 -12.29
C ASP A 159 -5.53 -5.73 -11.40
N GLU A 160 -4.76 -6.82 -11.41
CA GLU A 160 -4.98 -7.98 -10.53
C GLU A 160 -4.98 -7.58 -9.05
N THR A 161 -4.00 -6.76 -8.62
CA THR A 161 -3.87 -6.31 -7.22
C THR A 161 -5.01 -5.39 -6.80
N LEU A 162 -5.42 -4.46 -7.65
CA LEU A 162 -6.55 -3.58 -7.35
C LEU A 162 -7.85 -4.39 -7.26
N GLN A 163 -8.03 -5.39 -8.11
CA GLN A 163 -9.20 -6.27 -8.07
C GLN A 163 -9.31 -7.04 -6.74
N LEU A 164 -8.19 -7.46 -6.16
CA LEU A 164 -8.18 -8.07 -4.81
C LEU A 164 -8.79 -7.13 -3.77
N GLY A 165 -8.40 -5.84 -3.77
CA GLY A 165 -8.96 -4.84 -2.87
C GLY A 165 -10.45 -4.55 -3.14
N VAL A 166 -10.86 -4.49 -4.42
CA VAL A 166 -12.26 -4.31 -4.83
C VAL A 166 -13.14 -5.46 -4.34
N ASN A 167 -12.67 -6.70 -4.47
CA ASN A 167 -13.42 -7.90 -4.09
C ASN A 167 -13.83 -7.90 -2.61
N VAL A 168 -13.02 -7.29 -1.74
CA VAL A 168 -13.28 -7.16 -0.30
C VAL A 168 -13.72 -5.74 0.11
N LYS A 169 -14.09 -4.88 -0.87
CA LYS A 169 -14.63 -3.52 -0.65
C LYS A 169 -13.70 -2.62 0.17
N ASN A 170 -12.39 -2.77 -0.01
CA ASN A 170 -11.39 -2.05 0.78
C ASN A 170 -11.26 -0.57 0.40
N ALA A 171 -10.80 0.23 1.36
CA ALA A 171 -10.26 1.55 1.05
C ALA A 171 -8.88 1.37 0.42
N ILE A 172 -8.65 2.00 -0.72
CA ILE A 172 -7.40 1.90 -1.50
C ILE A 172 -6.79 3.29 -1.56
N CYS A 173 -5.47 3.41 -1.54
CA CYS A 173 -4.82 4.68 -1.81
C CYS A 173 -3.53 4.52 -2.60
N MET A 174 -3.13 5.63 -3.21
CA MET A 174 -1.88 5.80 -3.91
C MET A 174 -1.17 7.05 -3.44
N TRP A 175 0.15 7.06 -3.59
CA TRP A 175 1.00 8.23 -3.41
C TRP A 175 1.79 8.54 -4.67
N GLY A 176 2.15 9.82 -4.86
CA GLY A 176 2.89 10.27 -6.03
C GLY A 176 2.00 10.37 -7.28
N PRO A 177 2.51 10.00 -8.47
CA PRO A 177 3.82 9.39 -8.78
C PRO A 177 5.01 10.24 -8.35
N TYR A 178 6.10 9.59 -7.92
CA TYR A 178 7.36 10.24 -7.55
C TYR A 178 8.44 9.95 -8.59
N GLU A 179 9.13 10.98 -9.06
CA GLU A 179 10.26 10.78 -9.96
C GLU A 179 11.47 10.19 -9.22
N ILE A 180 12.09 9.19 -9.84
CA ILE A 180 13.29 8.50 -9.35
C ILE A 180 14.39 8.53 -10.41
N THR A 181 15.61 8.19 -10.01
CA THR A 181 16.69 7.99 -10.96
C THR A 181 16.60 6.66 -11.69
N LYS A 182 17.43 6.51 -12.72
CA LYS A 182 17.63 5.23 -13.40
C LYS A 182 18.11 4.14 -12.43
N GLU A 183 18.99 4.49 -11.49
CA GLU A 183 19.48 3.55 -10.48
C GLU A 183 18.33 3.05 -9.59
N GLY A 184 17.38 3.93 -9.24
CA GLY A 184 16.13 3.58 -8.56
C GLY A 184 15.30 2.57 -9.34
N PHE A 185 15.15 2.78 -10.64
CA PHE A 185 14.42 1.86 -11.52
C PHE A 185 15.12 0.51 -11.60
N ASP A 186 16.44 0.51 -11.77
CA ASP A 186 17.25 -0.71 -11.85
C ASP A 186 17.19 -1.51 -10.53
N LEU A 187 17.12 -0.83 -9.38
CA LEU A 187 16.88 -1.47 -8.08
C LEU A 187 15.49 -2.13 -8.02
N GLY A 188 14.44 -1.45 -8.50
CA GLY A 188 13.10 -2.03 -8.59
C GLY A 188 13.08 -3.28 -9.48
N VAL A 189 13.77 -3.26 -10.62
CA VAL A 189 13.90 -4.42 -11.52
C VAL A 189 14.64 -5.56 -10.83
N ARG A 190 15.73 -5.27 -10.11
CA ARG A 190 16.46 -6.29 -9.33
C ARG A 190 15.57 -6.90 -8.26
N ARG A 191 14.79 -6.09 -7.54
CA ARG A 191 13.84 -6.57 -6.52
C ARG A 191 12.77 -7.47 -7.13
N LEU A 192 12.13 -7.06 -8.23
CA LEU A 192 11.15 -7.89 -8.92
C LEU A 192 11.75 -9.24 -9.33
N ARG A 193 12.94 -9.24 -9.95
CA ARG A 193 13.61 -10.49 -10.37
C ARG A 193 13.97 -11.40 -9.21
N LEU A 194 14.37 -10.84 -8.07
CA LEU A 194 14.64 -11.62 -6.87
C LEU A 194 13.38 -12.31 -6.36
N LEU A 195 12.28 -11.57 -6.27
CA LEU A 195 10.98 -12.10 -5.85
C LEU A 195 10.49 -13.22 -6.79
N GLU A 196 10.52 -12.96 -8.09
CA GLU A 196 10.08 -13.92 -9.12
C GLU A 196 11.06 -15.09 -9.34
N SER A 197 12.25 -15.08 -8.71
CA SER A 197 13.23 -16.17 -8.85
C SER A 197 12.84 -17.44 -8.09
N GLY A 198 11.84 -17.37 -7.21
CA GLY A 198 11.45 -18.47 -6.31
C GLY A 198 12.40 -18.68 -5.13
N LYS A 199 13.49 -17.92 -5.02
CA LYS A 199 14.45 -18.00 -3.90
C LYS A 199 13.89 -17.46 -2.59
N ILE A 200 13.03 -16.45 -2.66
CA ILE A 200 12.37 -15.84 -1.50
C ILE A 200 10.90 -16.24 -1.51
N LYS A 201 10.41 -16.71 -0.37
CA LYS A 201 9.00 -17.06 -0.17
C LYS A 201 8.19 -15.87 0.36
N TYR A 202 6.87 -16.00 0.33
CA TYR A 202 5.97 -15.09 1.02
C TYR A 202 5.76 -15.57 2.47
N ARG A 203 5.77 -14.63 3.42
CA ARG A 203 5.26 -14.83 4.79
C ARG A 203 4.77 -13.50 5.33
N ALA A 204 3.54 -13.43 5.84
CA ALA A 204 2.95 -12.18 6.31
C ALA A 204 3.69 -11.60 7.53
N ASP A 205 4.02 -12.46 8.50
CA ASP A 205 4.90 -12.14 9.63
C ASP A 205 6.33 -12.64 9.35
N ASP A 206 7.15 -11.78 8.78
CA ASP A 206 8.52 -12.08 8.35
C ASP A 206 9.60 -11.62 9.35
N ARG A 207 9.22 -11.33 10.60
CA ARG A 207 10.15 -10.83 11.63
C ARG A 207 11.38 -11.73 11.81
N LEU A 208 11.20 -13.05 11.67
CA LEU A 208 12.26 -14.05 11.83
C LEU A 208 12.88 -14.55 10.51
N THR A 209 12.27 -14.28 9.35
CA THR A 209 12.64 -14.91 8.06
C THR A 209 13.30 -13.95 7.06
N ARG A 210 13.52 -12.70 7.46
CA ARG A 210 14.23 -11.70 6.66
C ARG A 210 15.75 -11.84 6.71
N LYS A 211 16.31 -12.14 7.89
CA LYS A 211 17.77 -12.16 8.10
C LYS A 211 18.45 -13.27 7.33
N ASP A 212 17.79 -14.42 7.22
CA ASP A 212 18.20 -15.59 6.44
C ASP A 212 17.67 -15.57 5.00
N GLN A 213 16.96 -14.50 4.61
CA GLN A 213 16.37 -14.30 3.28
C GLN A 213 15.40 -15.42 2.85
N THR A 214 14.83 -16.15 3.82
CA THR A 214 13.91 -17.26 3.54
C THR A 214 12.57 -16.76 3.02
N ALA A 215 12.01 -15.72 3.65
CA ALA A 215 10.71 -15.18 3.28
C ALA A 215 10.56 -13.71 3.67
N ILE A 216 9.76 -12.98 2.91
CA ILE A 216 9.40 -11.59 3.21
C ILE A 216 7.90 -11.34 2.99
N ASN A 217 7.37 -10.31 3.64
CA ASN A 217 6.00 -9.85 3.45
C ASN A 217 5.90 -8.77 2.35
N CYS A 218 4.67 -8.34 2.06
CA CYS A 218 4.38 -7.34 1.05
C CYS A 218 5.04 -5.98 1.32
N PHE A 219 5.05 -5.54 2.58
CA PHE A 219 5.69 -4.31 3.01
C PHE A 219 7.20 -4.33 2.70
N HIS A 220 7.92 -5.38 3.10
CA HIS A 220 9.36 -5.49 2.86
C HIS A 220 9.70 -5.82 1.41
N ALA A 221 8.79 -6.43 0.65
CA ALA A 221 8.97 -6.64 -0.78
C ALA A 221 9.10 -5.31 -1.53
N MET A 222 8.38 -4.27 -1.09
CA MET A 222 8.47 -2.94 -1.68
C MET A 222 9.43 -1.99 -0.94
N ALA A 223 9.63 -2.13 0.37
CA ALA A 223 10.56 -1.29 1.13
C ALA A 223 12.03 -1.61 0.82
N GLY A 224 12.94 -0.69 1.16
CA GLY A 224 14.36 -0.99 1.19
C GLY A 224 14.91 -1.53 -0.13
N LEU A 225 14.69 -0.83 -1.24
CA LEU A 225 15.16 -1.31 -2.56
C LEU A 225 16.67 -1.60 -2.60
N THR A 226 17.43 -0.99 -1.69
CA THR A 226 18.88 -1.15 -1.54
C THR A 226 19.30 -2.05 -0.38
N ASP A 227 18.48 -2.18 0.67
CA ASP A 227 18.79 -2.98 1.88
C ASP A 227 17.52 -3.68 2.37
N PHE A 228 17.63 -4.92 2.86
CA PHE A 228 16.54 -5.54 3.62
C PHE A 228 16.48 -4.90 5.02
N TYR A 229 15.82 -3.75 5.14
CA TYR A 229 15.78 -2.98 6.38
C TYR A 229 15.08 -3.72 7.54
N PRO A 230 15.47 -3.46 8.81
CA PRO A 230 14.86 -4.05 10.00
C PRO A 230 13.52 -3.40 10.35
N ASN A 231 12.82 -3.99 11.34
CA ASN A 231 11.43 -3.71 11.72
C ASN A 231 11.04 -2.21 11.82
N GLY A 232 9.91 -1.83 11.23
CA GLY A 232 9.16 -0.62 11.60
C GLY A 232 8.15 -0.87 12.73
N GLY A 233 7.40 0.15 13.18
CA GLY A 233 6.24 -0.01 14.10
C GLY A 233 6.49 0.22 15.59
N LEU A 234 5.42 0.10 16.40
CA LEU A 234 5.46 0.34 17.85
C LEU A 234 6.52 -0.55 18.52
N PHE A 235 7.50 0.05 19.20
CA PHE A 235 8.66 -0.63 19.81
C PHE A 235 9.50 -1.47 18.83
N GLY A 236 9.47 -1.17 17.52
CA GLY A 236 10.21 -1.95 16.52
C GLY A 236 9.65 -3.36 16.30
N THR A 237 8.36 -3.56 16.56
CA THR A 237 7.69 -4.88 16.50
C THR A 237 6.97 -5.19 15.18
N GLY A 238 6.84 -4.22 14.26
CA GLY A 238 6.03 -4.35 13.03
C GLY A 238 4.52 -4.29 13.27
N PHE A 239 4.06 -4.07 14.50
CA PHE A 239 2.64 -4.13 14.84
C PHE A 239 1.84 -2.99 14.19
N LYS A 240 0.72 -3.35 13.53
CA LYS A 240 -0.15 -2.45 12.73
C LYS A 240 0.57 -1.75 11.56
N MET A 241 1.72 -2.28 11.13
CA MET A 241 2.51 -1.76 10.02
C MET A 241 2.17 -2.45 8.69
N TRP A 242 0.88 -2.53 8.38
CA TRP A 242 0.38 -3.06 7.11
C TRP A 242 -0.64 -2.08 6.54
N GLY A 243 -1.03 -2.28 5.28
CA GLY A 243 -1.96 -1.39 4.58
C GLY A 243 -1.41 0.03 4.49
N VAL A 244 -2.22 1.01 4.88
CA VAL A 244 -1.91 2.42 4.70
C VAL A 244 -0.78 2.84 5.63
N ASN A 245 -0.85 2.46 6.91
CA ASN A 245 0.20 2.78 7.89
C ASN A 245 1.56 2.17 7.52
N GLY A 246 1.55 0.90 7.07
CA GLY A 246 2.75 0.23 6.57
C GLY A 246 3.36 1.01 5.41
N THR A 247 2.55 1.32 4.40
CA THR A 247 3.03 2.00 3.19
C THR A 247 3.52 3.43 3.49
N SER A 248 2.83 4.19 4.34
CA SER A 248 3.28 5.50 4.81
C SER A 248 4.69 5.45 5.44
N ARG A 249 5.04 4.35 6.12
CA ARG A 249 6.40 4.17 6.65
C ARG A 249 7.44 3.94 5.56
N VAL A 250 7.11 3.19 4.50
CA VAL A 250 7.98 3.05 3.32
C VAL A 250 8.26 4.42 2.71
N LEU A 251 7.23 5.28 2.63
CA LEU A 251 7.40 6.63 2.13
C LEU A 251 8.34 7.48 2.99
N MET A 252 8.26 7.38 4.32
CA MET A 252 9.20 8.06 5.21
C MET A 252 10.63 7.54 5.02
N GLU A 253 10.80 6.22 4.86
CA GLU A 253 12.10 5.64 4.54
C GLU A 253 12.65 6.17 3.22
N TYR A 254 11.81 6.27 2.19
CA TYR A 254 12.23 6.83 0.91
C TYR A 254 12.59 8.31 1.04
N ARG A 255 11.78 9.10 1.74
CA ARG A 255 12.06 10.51 2.02
C ARG A 255 13.42 10.71 2.69
N ASP A 256 13.76 9.86 3.65
CA ASP A 256 14.95 10.03 4.48
C ASP A 256 16.17 9.36 3.83
N THR A 257 16.06 8.08 3.48
CA THR A 257 17.18 7.26 2.96
C THR A 257 17.32 7.35 1.45
N ALA A 258 16.24 7.19 0.68
CA ALA A 258 16.33 7.20 -0.77
C ALA A 258 16.72 8.59 -1.30
N ARG A 259 16.30 9.66 -0.62
CA ARG A 259 16.80 11.02 -0.87
C ARG A 259 18.29 11.16 -0.57
N LEU A 260 18.77 10.66 0.58
CA LEU A 260 20.21 10.66 0.91
C LEU A 260 21.02 9.90 -0.15
N ARG A 261 20.46 8.82 -0.69
CA ARG A 261 21.05 8.01 -1.78
C ARG A 261 20.77 8.55 -3.18
N LYS A 262 20.15 9.73 -3.30
CA LYS A 262 19.75 10.38 -4.57
C LYS A 262 18.89 9.51 -5.49
N ILE A 263 18.18 8.52 -4.95
CA ILE A 263 17.27 7.64 -5.69
C ILE A 263 15.95 8.36 -5.99
N LEU A 264 15.43 9.12 -5.02
CA LEU A 264 14.28 9.99 -5.21
C LEU A 264 14.73 11.38 -5.65
N LEU A 265 14.11 11.88 -6.71
CA LEU A 265 14.37 13.22 -7.24
C LEU A 265 13.40 14.27 -6.70
N GLU A 266 12.27 13.84 -6.16
CA GLU A 266 11.23 14.70 -5.60
C GLU A 266 11.11 14.49 -4.08
N PRO A 267 10.76 15.54 -3.31
CA PRO A 267 10.39 15.37 -1.92
C PRO A 267 9.10 14.54 -1.82
N VAL A 268 9.00 13.74 -0.75
CA VAL A 268 7.80 12.96 -0.43
C VAL A 268 7.04 13.68 0.67
N ASP A 269 5.78 14.02 0.40
CA ASP A 269 4.82 14.49 1.39
C ASP A 269 3.74 13.41 1.58
N GLU A 270 4.00 12.49 2.50
CA GLU A 270 3.12 11.34 2.78
C GLU A 270 1.66 11.74 3.02
N LYS A 271 1.41 12.89 3.66
CA LYS A 271 0.06 13.30 4.03
C LYS A 271 -0.68 13.97 2.87
N ASN A 272 0.01 14.84 2.12
CA ASN A 272 -0.61 15.65 1.07
C ASN A 272 -0.62 14.96 -0.29
N ASP A 273 0.32 14.04 -0.56
CA ASP A 273 0.38 13.32 -1.84
C ASP A 273 -0.61 12.15 -1.92
N ARG A 274 -1.18 11.74 -0.78
CA ARG A 274 -2.09 10.61 -0.67
C ARG A 274 -3.43 10.91 -1.32
N TYR A 275 -3.84 10.04 -2.24
CA TYR A 275 -5.19 10.05 -2.80
C TYR A 275 -5.87 8.71 -2.58
N GLY A 276 -7.10 8.77 -2.08
CA GLY A 276 -7.93 7.64 -1.76
C GLY A 276 -8.90 7.22 -2.86
N PHE A 277 -9.29 5.96 -2.83
CA PHE A 277 -10.38 5.39 -3.58
C PHE A 277 -11.19 4.56 -2.59
N VAL A 278 -12.46 4.91 -2.40
CA VAL A 278 -13.31 4.30 -1.36
C VAL A 278 -14.50 3.62 -1.98
N TYR A 279 -14.83 2.44 -1.45
CA TYR A 279 -16.00 1.70 -1.88
C TYR A 279 -17.28 2.36 -1.36
N SER A 280 -18.27 2.56 -2.23
CA SER A 280 -19.61 2.97 -1.80
C SER A 280 -20.67 2.50 -2.81
N GLU A 281 -21.81 2.03 -2.31
CA GLU A 281 -22.97 1.67 -3.14
C GLU A 281 -23.72 2.92 -3.62
N GLY A 282 -23.48 4.10 -3.05
CA GLY A 282 -24.21 5.33 -3.39
C GLY A 282 -23.94 6.47 -2.41
N PRO A 283 -24.32 7.71 -2.76
CA PRO A 283 -24.09 8.90 -1.94
C PRO A 283 -24.75 8.79 -0.56
N ASP A 284 -25.88 8.09 -0.47
CA ASP A 284 -26.64 7.91 0.77
C ASP A 284 -26.17 6.72 1.61
N THR A 285 -25.13 6.00 1.16
CA THR A 285 -24.63 4.81 1.87
C THR A 285 -23.42 5.13 2.72
N ARG A 286 -23.31 4.49 3.89
CA ARG A 286 -22.14 4.66 4.76
C ARG A 286 -20.93 3.97 4.13
N TYR A 287 -19.84 4.72 3.97
CA TYR A 287 -18.56 4.20 3.50
C TYR A 287 -17.42 4.51 4.48
N TYR A 288 -16.36 3.73 4.39
CA TYR A 288 -15.13 3.93 5.15
C TYR A 288 -14.18 4.81 4.34
N ASN A 289 -13.91 6.02 4.83
CA ASN A 289 -12.94 6.94 4.24
C ASN A 289 -11.97 7.49 5.29
N LEU A 290 -10.69 7.13 5.13
CA LEU A 290 -9.59 7.63 5.96
C LEU A 290 -8.76 8.73 5.26
N PHE A 291 -9.12 9.11 4.03
CA PHE A 291 -8.32 9.99 3.17
C PHE A 291 -8.88 11.40 3.11
N LYS A 292 -7.98 12.40 3.02
CA LYS A 292 -8.35 13.82 2.85
C LYS A 292 -8.97 14.08 1.48
N HIS A 293 -8.43 13.43 0.46
CA HIS A 293 -8.90 13.49 -0.91
C HIS A 293 -9.17 12.07 -1.36
N ALA A 294 -10.40 11.78 -1.79
CA ALA A 294 -10.76 10.48 -2.31
C ALA A 294 -11.85 10.59 -3.38
N SER A 295 -11.85 9.66 -4.32
CA SER A 295 -13.00 9.36 -5.18
C SER A 295 -13.67 8.06 -4.77
N VAL A 296 -14.91 7.91 -5.17
CA VAL A 296 -15.69 6.68 -4.94
C VAL A 296 -15.48 5.72 -6.11
N TYR A 297 -15.47 4.42 -5.81
CA TYR A 297 -15.59 3.36 -6.79
C TYR A 297 -16.72 2.39 -6.39
N ARG A 298 -17.27 1.69 -7.39
CA ARG A 298 -18.15 0.53 -7.24
C ARG A 298 -17.46 -0.73 -7.77
N ARG A 299 -18.00 -1.90 -7.40
CA ARG A 299 -17.53 -3.19 -7.88
C ARG A 299 -17.89 -3.41 -9.35
#